data_AF-A0A3L6J6R7-F1
#
_entry.id   AF-A0A3L6J6R7-F1
#
_cell.length_a   1.000
_cell.length_b   1.000
_cell.length_c   1.000
_cell.angle_alpha   90.00
_cell.angle_beta   90.00
_cell.angle_gamma   90.00
#
_symmetry.space_group_name_H-M   'P 1'
#
loop_
_entity.id
_entity.type
_entity.pdbx_description
1 polymer ?
#
loop_
_entity_poly.entity_id
_entity_poly.type
_entity_poly.pdbx_seq_one_letter_code
_entity_poly.pdbx_strand_id
1 'polypeptide(L)'
;GSNDVLSGSAEVIVCCPQDARRLWPEVPYITGPGRAVTTLVTTKAIFRKTTPDGSFLLEAVIPSVTESNRPVETLVQEIRESTGWEIGTSSSMAVLSPPDSNLVRLLRIFDPDCYYLK
;
A
#
# COMPACT_ATOMS: atom_id res chain seq x y z
N GLY A 1 11.36 14.45 -13.35
CA GLY A 1 11.39 13.77 -12.04
C GLY A 1 10.54 12.51 -12.08
N SER A 2 9.36 12.53 -11.48
CA SER A 2 8.51 11.33 -11.34
C SER A 2 8.16 10.66 -12.67
N ASN A 3 7.85 11.45 -13.71
CA ASN A 3 7.58 10.93 -15.06
C ASN A 3 8.73 10.07 -15.61
N ASP A 4 9.98 10.47 -15.40
CA ASP A 4 11.15 9.77 -15.93
C ASP A 4 11.31 8.41 -15.26
N VAL A 5 11.09 8.34 -13.94
CA VAL A 5 11.09 7.10 -13.16
C VAL A 5 9.94 6.19 -13.60
N LEU A 6 8.72 6.72 -13.69
CA LEU A 6 7.54 5.95 -14.09
C LEU A 6 7.62 5.43 -15.53
N SER A 7 8.35 6.13 -16.39
CA SER A 7 8.54 5.74 -17.80
C SER A 7 9.71 4.77 -17.99
N GLY A 8 10.81 4.94 -17.26
CA GLY A 8 12.06 4.22 -17.47
C GLY A 8 12.28 2.99 -16.58
N SER A 9 11.58 2.88 -15.46
CA SER A 9 11.75 1.75 -14.54
C SER A 9 11.07 0.47 -15.02
N ALA A 10 11.67 -0.67 -14.73
CA ALA A 10 11.07 -1.99 -14.96
C ALA A 10 9.91 -2.27 -14.00
N GLU A 11 10.01 -1.77 -12.77
CA GLU A 11 9.01 -1.88 -11.72
C GLU A 11 8.99 -0.63 -10.86
N VAL A 12 7.79 -0.22 -10.44
CA VAL A 12 7.57 0.89 -9.52
C VAL A 12 6.62 0.44 -8.41
N ILE A 13 7.03 0.72 -7.17
CA ILE A 13 6.20 0.59 -5.97
C ILE A 13 5.82 2.00 -5.54
N VAL A 14 4.52 2.25 -5.38
CA VAL A 14 4.00 3.52 -4.88
C VAL A 14 3.69 3.37 -3.40
N CYS A 15 4.15 4.30 -2.57
CA CYS A 15 3.85 4.34 -1.15
C CYS A 15 3.04 5.60 -0.82
N CYS A 16 1.89 5.47 -0.16
CA CYS A 16 1.10 6.63 0.29
C CYS A 16 0.27 6.33 1.55
N PRO A 17 -0.20 7.35 2.29
CA PRO A 17 -1.19 7.12 3.35
C PRO A 17 -2.46 6.47 2.82
N GLN A 18 -3.07 5.58 3.61
CA GLN A 18 -4.41 5.05 3.33
C GLN A 18 -5.45 6.16 3.60
N ASP A 19 -5.92 6.83 2.55
CA ASP A 19 -6.91 7.91 2.62
C ASP A 19 -7.67 8.02 1.29
N ALA A 20 -9.00 8.12 1.34
CA ALA A 20 -9.85 8.18 0.14
C ALA A 20 -9.57 9.43 -0.72
N ARG A 21 -9.03 10.50 -0.13
CA ARG A 21 -8.59 11.72 -0.84
C ARG A 21 -7.20 11.57 -1.48
N ARG A 22 -6.54 10.43 -1.30
CA ARG A 22 -5.30 10.06 -2.01
C ARG A 22 -5.55 8.92 -3.00
N LEU A 23 -6.51 8.06 -2.67
CA LEU A 23 -6.90 6.91 -3.48
C LEU A 23 -8.16 7.23 -4.30
N TRP A 24 -8.01 8.05 -5.33
CA TRP A 24 -9.12 8.45 -6.23
C TRP A 24 -9.39 7.41 -7.33
N PRO A 25 -10.66 7.20 -7.71
CA PRO A 25 -10.98 6.36 -8.86
C PRO A 25 -10.43 6.96 -10.17
N GLU A 26 -10.37 8.28 -10.26
CA GLU A 26 -9.78 9.01 -11.38
C GLU A 26 -9.06 10.26 -10.87
N VAL A 27 -7.87 10.52 -11.41
CA VAL A 27 -7.09 11.73 -11.09
C VAL A 27 -7.39 12.85 -12.09
N PRO A 28 -7.41 14.12 -11.65
CA PRO A 28 -7.70 15.24 -12.56
C PRO A 28 -6.60 15.47 -13.60
N TYR A 29 -5.38 14.97 -13.35
CA TYR A 29 -4.25 15.08 -14.28
C TYR A 29 -3.24 13.95 -14.06
N ILE A 30 -2.74 13.37 -15.15
CA ILE A 30 -1.73 12.31 -15.14
C ILE A 30 -0.34 12.95 -15.20
N THR A 31 0.40 12.90 -14.10
CA THR A 31 1.77 13.44 -14.00
C THR A 31 2.86 12.49 -14.51
N GLY A 32 2.52 11.23 -14.78
CA GLY A 32 3.38 10.21 -15.38
C GLY A 32 2.62 8.91 -15.63
N PRO A 33 3.10 8.04 -16.54
CA PRO A 33 2.38 6.83 -16.92
C PRO A 33 2.41 5.78 -15.81
N GLY A 34 1.24 5.25 -15.44
CA GLY A 34 1.13 4.21 -14.40
C GLY A 34 1.52 2.80 -14.86
N ARG A 35 2.19 2.63 -16.02
CA ARG A 35 2.43 1.32 -16.64
C ARG A 35 3.37 0.43 -15.82
N ALA A 36 4.44 1.02 -15.27
CA ALA A 36 5.45 0.30 -14.50
C ALA A 36 5.05 0.12 -13.03
N VAL A 37 3.94 0.75 -12.59
CA VAL A 37 3.43 0.57 -11.23
C VAL A 37 2.83 -0.81 -11.12
N THR A 38 3.46 -1.67 -10.31
CA THR A 38 2.99 -3.04 -10.05
C THR A 38 2.33 -3.15 -8.68
N THR A 39 2.76 -2.32 -7.73
CA THR A 39 2.41 -2.45 -6.32
C THR A 39 2.11 -1.08 -5.72
N LEU A 40 1.02 -1.00 -4.96
CA LEU A 40 0.68 0.14 -4.14
C LEU A 40 0.71 -0.31 -2.67
N VAL A 41 1.58 0.31 -1.88
CA VAL A 41 1.68 0.07 -0.44
C VAL A 41 1.10 1.28 0.28
N THR A 42 0.18 1.03 1.20
CA THR A 42 -0.37 2.07 2.07
C THR A 42 -0.02 1.81 3.52
N THR A 43 -0.43 2.71 4.40
CA THR A 43 -0.28 2.51 5.84
C THR A 43 -1.11 1.34 6.39
N LYS A 44 -2.08 0.80 5.64
CA LYS A 44 -2.97 -0.29 6.06
C LYS A 44 -2.95 -1.52 5.14
N ALA A 45 -2.44 -1.42 3.91
CA ALA A 45 -2.62 -2.47 2.92
C ALA A 45 -1.50 -2.52 1.87
N ILE A 46 -1.37 -3.67 1.21
CA ILE A 46 -0.61 -3.85 -0.02
C ILE A 46 -1.59 -4.25 -1.11
N PHE A 47 -1.57 -3.51 -2.22
CA PHE A 47 -2.36 -3.80 -3.41
C PHE A 47 -1.44 -4.19 -4.56
N ARG A 48 -1.86 -5.22 -5.31
CA ARG A 48 -1.18 -5.66 -6.52
C ARG A 48 -1.98 -5.25 -7.74
N LYS A 49 -1.29 -4.68 -8.72
CA LYS A 49 -1.89 -4.39 -10.02
C LYS A 49 -2.10 -5.67 -10.81
N THR A 50 -3.31 -5.89 -11.29
CA THR A 50 -3.63 -7.01 -12.16
C THR A 50 -3.29 -6.69 -13.61
N THR A 51 -3.03 -7.75 -14.36
CA THR A 51 -2.91 -7.67 -15.82
C THR A 51 -4.03 -8.52 -16.41
N PRO A 52 -4.67 -8.09 -17.52
CA PRO A 52 -4.33 -6.93 -18.37
C PRO A 52 -5.12 -5.64 -18.05
N ASP A 53 -6.13 -5.70 -17.19
CA ASP A 53 -7.08 -4.62 -16.89
C ASP A 53 -6.46 -3.46 -16.10
N GLY A 54 -5.35 -3.70 -15.40
CA GLY A 54 -4.61 -2.66 -14.68
C GLY A 54 -5.30 -2.18 -13.40
N SER A 55 -6.31 -2.91 -12.92
CA SER A 55 -6.95 -2.67 -11.64
C SER A 55 -6.05 -3.13 -10.48
N PHE A 56 -6.42 -2.78 -9.25
CA PHE A 56 -5.67 -3.16 -8.05
C PHE A 56 -6.50 -4.11 -7.19
N LEU A 57 -5.90 -5.25 -6.84
CA LEU A 57 -6.45 -6.19 -5.87
C LEU A 57 -5.73 -6.05 -4.53
N LEU A 58 -6.49 -6.18 -3.44
CA LEU A 58 -5.93 -6.28 -2.10
C LEU A 58 -5.15 -7.60 -1.96
N GLU A 59 -3.84 -7.49 -1.80
CA GLU A 59 -2.92 -8.62 -1.66
C GLU A 59 -2.59 -8.89 -0.19
N ALA A 60 -2.42 -7.83 0.62
CA ALA A 60 -2.18 -8.00 2.05
C ALA A 60 -2.76 -6.88 2.91
N VAL A 61 -3.13 -7.22 4.14
CA VAL A 61 -3.53 -6.29 5.21
C VAL A 61 -2.34 -6.10 6.15
N ILE A 62 -2.09 -4.84 6.53
CA ILE A 62 -1.05 -4.43 7.49
C ILE A 62 -1.74 -4.01 8.79
N PRO A 63 -1.91 -4.93 9.76
CA PRO A 63 -2.56 -4.61 11.02
C PRO A 63 -1.66 -3.69 11.87
N SER A 64 -2.25 -2.70 12.54
CA SER A 64 -1.57 -2.04 13.66
C SER A 64 -1.33 -3.02 14.80
N VAL A 65 -0.31 -2.77 15.63
CA VAL A 65 -0.03 -3.55 16.84
C VAL A 65 -1.27 -3.68 17.73
N THR A 66 -2.06 -2.60 17.84
CA THR A 66 -3.31 -2.57 18.62
C THR A 66 -4.49 -3.29 17.97
N GLU A 67 -4.39 -3.58 16.67
CA GLU A 67 -5.45 -4.16 15.86
C GLU A 67 -5.24 -5.66 15.58
N SER A 68 -4.13 -6.23 16.05
CA SER A 68 -3.73 -7.63 15.78
C SER A 68 -4.78 -8.69 16.17
N ASN A 69 -5.69 -8.37 17.10
CA ASN A 69 -6.75 -9.27 17.56
C ASN A 69 -8.11 -9.02 16.90
N ARG A 70 -8.21 -8.06 15.97
CA ARG A 70 -9.48 -7.74 15.29
C ARG A 70 -9.74 -8.74 14.15
N PRO A 71 -11.01 -9.03 13.84
CA PRO A 71 -11.37 -9.84 12.68
C PRO A 71 -10.84 -9.21 11.38
N VAL A 72 -10.30 -10.05 10.50
CA VAL A 72 -9.71 -9.62 9.22
C VAL A 72 -10.74 -8.90 8.36
N GLU A 73 -11.98 -9.37 8.38
CA GLU A 73 -13.11 -8.80 7.66
C GLU A 73 -13.35 -7.34 8.05
N THR A 74 -13.17 -7.01 9.32
CA THR A 74 -13.31 -5.63 9.80
C THR A 74 -12.19 -4.74 9.28
N LEU A 75 -10.95 -5.24 9.25
CA LEU A 75 -9.80 -4.50 8.71
C LEU A 75 -9.96 -4.27 7.19
N VAL A 76 -10.40 -5.29 6.46
CA VAL A 76 -10.68 -5.19 5.02
C VAL A 76 -11.79 -4.17 4.75
N GLN A 77 -12.83 -4.14 5.58
CA GLN A 77 -13.92 -3.18 5.44
C GLN A 77 -13.45 -1.74 5.65
N GLU A 78 -12.60 -1.48 6.64
CA GLU A 78 -12.00 -0.14 6.84
C GLU A 78 -11.12 0.27 5.66
N ILE A 79 -10.36 -0.66 5.07
CA ILE A 79 -9.55 -0.41 3.88
C ILE A 79 -10.46 -0.03 2.71
N ARG A 80 -11.59 -0.72 2.53
CA ARG A 80 -12.59 -0.39 1.51
C ARG A 80 -13.18 1.00 1.70
N GLU A 81 -13.59 1.33 2.93
CA GLU A 81 -14.19 2.65 3.24
C GLU A 81 -13.20 3.80 3.07
N SER A 82 -11.90 3.53 3.23
CA SER A 82 -10.81 4.50 3.06
C SER A 82 -10.18 4.49 1.67
N THR A 83 -10.77 3.76 0.71
CA THR A 83 -10.32 3.74 -0.69
C THR A 83 -11.43 4.26 -1.59
N GLY A 84 -11.13 5.20 -2.48
CA GLY A 84 -12.14 5.86 -3.32
C GLY A 84 -12.63 5.05 -4.52
N TRP A 85 -12.15 3.82 -4.71
CA TRP A 85 -12.57 2.91 -5.77
C TRP A 85 -12.93 1.53 -5.21
N GLU A 86 -13.64 0.74 -6.00
CA GLU A 86 -14.02 -0.62 -5.62
C GLU A 86 -12.81 -1.56 -5.59
N ILE A 87 -12.61 -2.24 -4.46
CA ILE A 87 -11.48 -3.13 -4.24
C ILE A 87 -11.92 -4.59 -4.26
N GLY A 88 -11.37 -5.35 -5.20
CA GLY A 88 -11.36 -6.82 -5.14
C GLY A 88 -10.26 -7.35 -4.21
N THR A 89 -10.46 -8.55 -3.66
CA THR A 89 -9.44 -9.25 -2.87
C THR A 89 -8.75 -10.31 -3.71
N SER A 90 -7.43 -10.44 -3.57
CA SER A 90 -6.70 -11.57 -4.15
C SER A 90 -7.14 -12.89 -3.50
N SER A 91 -7.13 -13.99 -4.26
CA SER A 91 -7.36 -15.34 -3.73
C SER A 91 -6.29 -15.76 -2.72
N SER A 92 -5.11 -15.13 -2.78
CA SER A 92 -3.98 -15.35 -1.87
C SER A 92 -3.80 -14.22 -0.86
N MET A 93 -4.88 -13.52 -0.49
CA MET A 93 -4.81 -12.38 0.43
C MET A 93 -4.23 -12.79 1.78
N ALA A 94 -3.20 -12.08 2.23
CA ALA A 94 -2.52 -12.36 3.49
C ALA A 94 -2.77 -11.27 4.55
N VAL A 95 -2.64 -11.63 5.82
CA VAL A 95 -2.51 -10.66 6.92
C VAL A 95 -1.05 -10.67 7.33
N LEU A 96 -0.37 -9.52 7.23
CA LEU A 96 1.04 -9.46 7.57
C LEU A 96 1.23 -9.62 9.08
N SER A 97 2.20 -10.45 9.43
CA SER A 97 2.66 -10.56 10.81
C SER A 97 3.56 -9.36 11.17
N PRO A 98 3.64 -8.99 12.46
CA PRO A 98 4.60 -8.00 12.91
C PRO A 98 6.03 -8.34 12.45
N PRO A 99 6.86 -7.33 12.14
CA PRO A 99 8.23 -7.55 11.71
C PRO A 99 9.10 -8.17 12.82
N ASP A 100 10.16 -8.87 12.41
CA ASP A 100 11.15 -9.43 13.33
C ASP A 100 11.79 -8.34 14.22
N SER A 101 12.01 -8.67 15.49
CA SER A 101 12.55 -7.73 16.49
C SER A 101 13.95 -7.21 16.14
N ASN A 102 14.78 -8.00 15.46
CA ASN A 102 16.10 -7.57 14.98
C ASN A 102 15.98 -6.55 13.85
N LEU A 103 15.00 -6.72 12.95
CA LEU A 103 14.75 -5.77 11.87
C LEU A 103 14.27 -4.43 12.45
N VAL A 104 13.36 -4.47 13.43
CA VAL A 104 12.92 -3.27 14.15
C VAL A 104 14.10 -2.58 14.85
N ARG A 105 14.98 -3.36 15.49
CA ARG A 105 16.19 -2.81 16.13
C ARG A 105 17.12 -2.15 15.11
N LEU A 106 17.32 -2.78 13.94
CA LEU A 106 18.14 -2.23 12.86
C LEU A 106 17.57 -0.91 12.35
N LEU A 107 16.25 -0.82 12.11
CA LEU A 107 15.60 0.43 11.71
C LEU A 107 15.82 1.55 12.72
N ARG A 108 15.70 1.27 14.02
CA ARG A 108 15.95 2.25 15.09
C ARG A 108 17.41 2.71 15.19
N ILE A 109 18.36 1.93 14.67
CA ILE A 109 19.77 2.34 14.56
C ILE A 109 19.94 3.34 13.40
N PHE A 110 19.24 3.13 12.28
CA PHE A 110 19.30 4.00 11.11
C PHE A 110 18.46 5.28 11.25
N ASP A 111 17.37 5.25 12.01
CA ASP A 111 16.52 6.41 12.31
C ASP A 111 16.32 6.57 13.83
N PRO A 112 17.38 6.97 14.58
CA PRO A 112 17.33 7.05 16.04
C PRO A 112 16.39 8.13 16.55
N ASP A 113 16.17 9.20 15.78
CA ASP A 113 15.31 10.33 16.12
C ASP A 113 13.85 10.17 15.62
N CYS A 114 13.53 8.98 15.09
CA CYS A 114 12.22 8.60 14.58
C CYS A 114 11.65 9.61 13.56
N TYR A 115 12.48 10.12 12.64
CA TYR A 115 12.03 11.04 11.59
C TYR A 115 10.95 10.43 10.70
N TYR A 116 10.94 9.11 10.53
CA TYR A 116 9.89 8.42 9.78
C TYR A 116 8.49 8.54 10.40
N LEU A 117 8.40 8.80 11.71
CA LEU A 117 7.12 8.90 12.44
C LEU A 117 6.57 10.34 12.53
N LYS A 118 7.32 11.33 12.02
CA LYS A 118 6.94 12.76 12.04
C LYS A 118 6.26 13.15 10.73
#